data_AF-A0A3M5GNV3-F1
#
_entry.id   AF-A0A3M5GNV3-F1
#
_cell.length_a   1.000
_cell.length_b   1.000
_cell.length_c   1.000
_cell.angle_alpha   90.00
_cell.angle_beta   90.00
_cell.angle_gamma   90.00
#
_symmetry.space_group_name_H-M   'P 1'
#
loop_
_entity.id
_entity.type
_entity.pdbx_description
1 polymer ?
#
loop_
_entity_poly.entity_id
_entity_poly.type
_entity_poly.pdbx_seq_one_letter_code
_entity_poly.pdbx_strand_id
1 'polypeptide(L)'
;MSSGGQYLAFSDVAIVDAVRTPWVDLGGALGHISPIDLGIKVGREVLARAAIQPDQVDGVLAGSVAQASFDAYLLPRHIGLYSGVAQSVPALGVQRICATGLELLRQAAQHVSEGGQMALCVAAESMSRNPIAAYTHRDGFPLGGAVQFKDFLWEALYDPAPAMDMIATADNLAKRYGLSREAVDGYALLSHQRALQSQLGGQWAGEIVPVNSQRFELEGYQPRGIELPRGVETVTQDSHPRATTLAALSRLRAIHADGVQTAGNSCAVVDGAAAALVGSASQSQRPVLAHLLASAVIGVAPEFMGIGPTPAIQLLLQRSGLALSDIGWLEINEAQAAQMLAVTQTLELDNERLNCLGGSLGLGHPLAATGLRLVMTLARQLREKKPALRDCRRLRRGRAGHGAADRESGIHRLLSLPLLSMTRTQNSAIYGAALDAGHPLALDRIEVNSDSRVSQHYGTRLCVPSLSFLSISSGI
;
A
#
# COMPACT_ATOMS: atom_id res chain seq x y z
N MET A 1 -19.66 -11.41 -16.78
CA MET A 1 -19.01 -11.46 -15.45
C MET A 1 -19.19 -10.08 -14.82
N SER A 2 -19.88 -9.96 -13.69
CA SER A 2 -20.16 -8.66 -13.09
C SER A 2 -18.85 -7.93 -12.78
N SER A 3 -18.72 -6.71 -13.30
CA SER A 3 -17.62 -5.77 -13.15
C SER A 3 -17.45 -5.25 -11.71
N GLY A 4 -17.30 -6.16 -10.75
CA GLY A 4 -17.37 -5.91 -9.30
C GLY A 4 -16.16 -5.21 -8.68
N GLY A 5 -15.51 -4.30 -9.42
CA GLY A 5 -14.37 -3.52 -8.95
C GLY A 5 -14.50 -2.03 -9.31
N GLN A 6 -13.68 -1.20 -8.69
CA GLN A 6 -13.61 0.23 -8.96
C GLN A 6 -12.52 0.48 -9.99
N TYR A 7 -12.79 1.37 -10.95
CA TYR A 7 -11.82 1.84 -11.93
C TYR A 7 -11.89 3.35 -12.03
N LEU A 8 -10.74 4.00 -11.98
CA LEU A 8 -10.60 5.43 -12.20
C LEU A 8 -9.55 5.67 -13.29
N ALA A 9 -9.80 6.65 -14.14
CA ALA A 9 -8.85 7.14 -15.14
C ALA A 9 -8.57 8.62 -14.87
N PHE A 10 -7.35 9.05 -15.14
CA PHE A 10 -6.88 10.39 -14.87
C PHE A 10 -6.19 10.97 -16.12
N SER A 11 -6.43 12.24 -16.40
CA SER A 11 -5.89 12.91 -17.60
C SER A 11 -4.66 13.76 -17.32
N ASP A 12 -4.61 14.42 -16.16
CA ASP A 12 -3.59 15.41 -15.82
C ASP A 12 -3.00 15.20 -14.42
N VAL A 13 -2.92 13.96 -13.96
CA VAL A 13 -2.33 13.64 -12.65
C VAL A 13 -0.92 13.09 -12.82
N ALA A 14 0.02 13.58 -12.02
CA ALA A 14 1.38 13.08 -12.00
C ALA A 14 1.96 12.99 -10.58
N ILE A 15 2.91 12.06 -10.42
CA ILE A 15 3.83 12.04 -9.30
C ILE A 15 4.98 13.00 -9.64
N VAL A 16 5.14 14.05 -8.85
CA VAL A 16 6.17 15.07 -9.04
C VAL A 16 7.53 14.54 -8.59
N ASP A 17 7.58 13.99 -7.38
CA ASP A 17 8.76 13.31 -6.82
C ASP A 17 8.32 12.29 -5.76
N ALA A 18 9.19 11.34 -5.45
CA ALA A 18 8.95 10.31 -4.45
C ALA A 18 10.25 9.77 -3.87
N VAL A 19 10.24 9.51 -2.55
CA VAL A 19 11.41 9.05 -1.78
C VAL A 19 10.98 8.10 -0.67
N ARG A 20 11.93 7.34 -0.11
CA ARG A 20 11.72 6.43 1.01
C ARG A 20 12.91 6.41 1.96
N THR A 21 12.68 6.01 3.21
CA THR A 21 13.78 5.56 4.07
C THR A 21 14.34 4.23 3.56
N PRO A 22 15.53 3.81 4.02
CA PRO A 22 15.87 2.40 4.00
C PRO A 22 14.82 1.59 4.77
N TRP A 23 14.64 0.33 4.39
CA TRP A 23 13.91 -0.64 5.19
C TRP A 23 14.86 -1.44 6.04
N VAL A 24 14.50 -1.53 7.31
CA VAL A 24 15.34 -2.15 8.32
C VAL A 24 14.56 -3.27 8.98
N ASP A 25 15.20 -4.43 9.11
CA ASP A 25 14.64 -5.64 9.70
C ASP A 25 14.10 -5.39 11.10
N LEU A 26 13.11 -6.22 11.46
CA LEU A 26 12.49 -6.26 12.78
C LEU A 26 13.54 -6.17 13.91
N GLY A 27 13.39 -5.16 14.78
CA GLY A 27 14.28 -4.90 15.91
C GLY A 27 15.62 -4.26 15.54
N GLY A 28 15.83 -3.86 14.28
CA GLY A 28 17.04 -3.21 13.82
C GLY A 28 17.13 -1.71 14.18
N ALA A 29 17.99 -0.98 13.46
CA ALA A 29 18.31 0.42 13.76
C ALA A 29 17.11 1.39 13.74
N LEU A 30 16.00 1.03 13.09
CA LEU A 30 14.77 1.83 13.08
C LEU A 30 13.70 1.33 14.04
N GLY A 31 13.95 0.23 14.76
CA GLY A 31 12.95 -0.54 15.50
C GLY A 31 12.33 0.17 16.70
N HIS A 32 12.88 1.31 17.13
CA HIS A 32 12.32 2.15 18.20
C HIS A 32 11.79 3.49 17.71
N ILE A 33 11.82 3.78 16.40
CA ILE A 33 11.42 5.08 15.85
C ILE A 33 9.92 5.06 15.51
N SER A 34 9.19 6.13 15.87
CA SER A 34 7.77 6.21 15.55
C SER A 34 7.56 6.23 14.03
N PRO A 35 6.53 5.54 13.49
CA PRO A 35 6.18 5.67 12.07
C PRO A 35 5.84 7.12 11.72
N ILE A 36 5.33 7.92 12.67
CA ILE A 36 5.08 9.35 12.47
C ILE A 36 6.38 10.09 12.19
N ASP A 37 7.44 9.81 12.93
CA ASP A 37 8.71 10.52 12.83
C ASP A 37 9.48 10.09 11.57
N LEU A 38 9.40 8.81 11.20
CA LEU A 38 9.86 8.34 9.88
C LEU A 38 9.08 9.02 8.74
N GLY A 39 7.75 9.13 8.90
CA GLY A 39 6.87 9.84 7.96
C GLY A 39 7.22 11.32 7.81
N ILE A 40 7.52 12.02 8.90
CA ILE A 40 7.98 13.42 8.87
C ILE A 40 9.30 13.53 8.11
N LYS A 41 10.25 12.62 8.35
CA LYS A 41 11.54 12.61 7.63
C LYS A 41 11.34 12.52 6.11
N VAL A 42 10.55 11.56 5.63
CA VAL A 42 10.31 11.44 4.18
C VAL A 42 9.41 12.55 3.62
N GLY A 43 8.46 13.06 4.40
CA GLY A 43 7.60 14.18 4.02
C GLY A 43 8.38 15.48 3.80
N ARG A 44 9.27 15.83 4.74
CA ARG A 44 10.19 16.97 4.59
C ARG A 44 11.14 16.78 3.42
N GLU A 45 11.69 15.58 3.27
CA GLU A 45 12.66 15.29 2.21
C GLU A 45 12.02 15.37 0.81
N VAL A 46 10.82 14.83 0.61
CA VAL A 46 10.17 14.87 -0.71
C VAL A 46 9.87 16.31 -1.13
N LEU A 47 9.42 17.16 -0.20
CA LEU A 47 9.22 18.59 -0.43
C LEU A 47 10.54 19.29 -0.80
N ALA A 48 11.59 19.02 -0.03
CA ALA A 48 12.92 19.60 -0.27
C ALA A 48 13.51 19.18 -1.63
N ARG A 49 13.51 17.88 -1.97
CA ARG A 49 14.00 17.38 -3.27
C ARG A 49 13.15 17.85 -4.45
N ALA A 50 11.85 18.00 -4.22
CA ALA A 50 10.95 18.55 -5.22
C ALA A 50 11.11 20.07 -5.40
N ALA A 51 11.79 20.76 -4.46
CA ALA A 51 11.82 22.21 -4.35
C ALA A 51 10.42 22.83 -4.27
N ILE A 52 9.49 22.13 -3.63
CA ILE A 52 8.11 22.57 -3.42
C ILE A 52 8.00 23.17 -2.03
N GLN A 53 7.45 24.38 -1.97
CA GLN A 53 7.18 25.03 -0.69
C GLN A 53 5.97 24.36 -0.03
N PRO A 54 6.00 24.14 1.30
CA PRO A 54 4.90 23.44 1.98
C PRO A 54 3.53 24.12 1.88
N ASP A 55 3.47 25.41 1.57
CA ASP A 55 2.23 26.17 1.35
C ASP A 55 1.55 25.87 0.00
N GLN A 56 2.24 25.20 -0.92
CA GLN A 56 1.67 24.71 -2.19
C GLN A 56 0.95 23.37 -2.01
N VAL A 57 1.05 22.73 -0.85
CA VAL A 57 0.31 21.50 -0.52
C VAL A 57 -1.05 21.88 0.05
N ASP A 58 -2.11 21.36 -0.56
CA ASP A 58 -3.49 21.61 -0.13
C ASP A 58 -4.22 20.34 0.36
N GLY A 59 -3.52 19.20 0.40
CA GLY A 59 -3.99 18.00 1.07
C GLY A 59 -2.84 17.13 1.59
N VAL A 60 -3.00 16.58 2.80
CA VAL A 60 -2.10 15.55 3.33
C VAL A 60 -2.83 14.23 3.41
N LEU A 61 -2.35 13.22 2.71
CA LEU A 61 -2.87 11.86 2.80
C LEU A 61 -1.78 10.99 3.43
N ALA A 62 -2.07 10.36 4.57
CA ALA A 62 -1.08 9.49 5.19
C ALA A 62 -1.67 8.19 5.75
N GLY A 63 -0.84 7.15 5.81
CA GLY A 63 -1.29 5.82 6.23
C GLY A 63 -0.22 5.00 6.94
N SER A 64 -0.69 4.18 7.88
CA SER A 64 0.04 3.11 8.59
C SER A 64 -0.95 1.98 8.80
N VAL A 65 -0.51 0.73 8.79
CA VAL A 65 -1.40 -0.40 9.06
C VAL A 65 -1.55 -0.63 10.55
N ALA A 66 -0.44 -0.70 11.27
CA ALA A 66 -0.47 -1.09 12.67
C ALA A 66 -0.37 0.11 13.62
N GLN A 67 -0.91 -0.05 14.83
CA GLN A 67 -0.88 0.98 15.88
C GLN A 67 0.47 0.97 16.61
N ALA A 68 1.54 1.37 15.92
CA ALA A 68 2.92 1.36 16.40
C ALA A 68 3.31 2.59 17.26
N SER A 69 2.33 3.41 17.65
CA SER A 69 2.51 4.58 18.52
C SER A 69 1.22 4.93 19.27
N PHE A 70 1.32 5.52 20.47
CA PHE A 70 0.16 5.96 21.24
C PHE A 70 -0.65 7.04 20.52
N ASP A 71 0.03 7.87 19.74
CA ASP A 71 -0.53 8.95 18.94
C ASP A 71 -0.78 8.57 17.47
N ALA A 72 -0.81 7.27 17.14
CA ALA A 72 -1.02 6.79 15.77
C ALA A 72 -2.32 7.32 15.13
N TYR A 73 -3.35 7.63 15.94
CA TYR A 73 -4.60 8.26 15.48
C TYR A 73 -4.40 9.64 14.83
N LEU A 74 -3.33 10.34 15.22
CA LEU A 74 -2.99 11.68 14.73
C LEU A 74 -1.91 11.65 13.64
N LEU A 75 -1.54 10.46 13.15
CA LEU A 75 -0.43 10.26 12.21
C LEU A 75 -0.47 11.20 10.99
N PRO A 76 -1.59 11.34 10.25
CA PRO A 76 -1.62 12.23 9.09
C PRO A 76 -1.40 13.69 9.46
N ARG A 77 -2.01 14.10 10.57
CA ARG A 77 -1.94 15.49 11.03
C ARG A 77 -0.54 15.85 11.51
N HIS A 78 0.08 14.99 12.31
CA HIS A 78 1.45 15.20 12.78
C HIS A 78 2.45 15.19 11.62
N ILE A 79 2.31 14.27 10.66
CA ILE A 79 3.19 14.26 9.49
C ILE A 79 3.07 15.58 8.70
N GLY A 80 1.85 16.05 8.43
CA GLY A 80 1.63 17.32 7.72
C GLY A 80 2.26 18.52 8.45
N LEU A 81 1.92 18.70 9.73
CA LEU A 81 2.38 19.82 10.55
C LEU A 81 3.91 19.90 10.65
N TYR A 82 4.57 18.79 11.00
CA TYR A 82 6.02 18.79 11.17
C TYR A 82 6.79 18.67 9.84
N SER A 83 6.09 18.41 8.73
CA SER A 83 6.63 18.60 7.38
C SER A 83 6.59 20.05 6.90
N GLY A 84 6.00 20.95 7.70
CA GLY A 84 5.88 22.38 7.40
C GLY A 84 4.61 22.76 6.64
N VAL A 85 3.73 21.80 6.33
CA VAL A 85 2.46 22.08 5.64
C VAL A 85 1.59 22.97 6.52
N ALA A 86 0.91 23.95 5.90
CA ALA A 86 0.13 24.95 6.62
C ALA A 86 -0.95 24.32 7.52
N GLN A 87 -1.18 24.91 8.70
CA GLN A 87 -2.12 24.36 9.67
C GLN A 87 -3.56 24.28 9.15
N SER A 88 -3.96 25.15 8.22
CA SER A 88 -5.28 25.13 7.59
C SER A 88 -5.49 23.97 6.62
N VAL A 89 -4.42 23.30 6.18
CA VAL A 89 -4.50 22.20 5.20
C VAL A 89 -5.05 20.93 5.88
N PRO A 90 -6.07 20.29 5.29
CA PRO A 90 -6.64 19.07 5.84
C PRO A 90 -5.67 17.89 5.72
N ALA A 91 -5.75 16.97 6.69
CA ALA A 91 -5.00 15.72 6.67
C ALA A 91 -5.94 14.53 6.87
N LEU A 92 -5.80 13.50 6.04
CA LEU A 92 -6.65 12.30 6.06
C LEU A 92 -5.82 11.04 6.30
N GLY A 93 -6.33 10.19 7.20
CA GLY A 93 -5.84 8.85 7.44
C GLY A 93 -6.39 7.87 6.41
N VAL A 94 -5.50 7.18 5.71
CA VAL A 94 -5.85 6.21 4.67
C VAL A 94 -5.28 4.84 5.07
N GLN A 95 -6.11 3.80 4.98
CA GLN A 95 -5.70 2.44 5.28
C GLN A 95 -6.38 1.46 4.33
N ARG A 96 -5.57 0.62 3.68
CA ARG A 96 -5.99 -0.54 2.88
C ARG A 96 -4.98 -1.68 3.06
N ILE A 97 -4.58 -1.94 4.31
CA ILE A 97 -3.57 -2.94 4.69
C ILE A 97 -2.30 -2.76 3.81
N CYS A 98 -1.79 -3.82 3.17
CA CYS A 98 -0.60 -3.79 2.31
C CYS A 98 -0.75 -2.88 1.08
N ALA A 99 -2.00 -2.57 0.69
CA ALA A 99 -2.32 -1.73 -0.45
C ALA A 99 -2.45 -0.23 -0.09
N THR A 100 -2.19 0.16 1.17
CA THR A 100 -2.34 1.54 1.65
C THR A 100 -1.53 2.54 0.81
N GLY A 101 -0.27 2.24 0.49
CA GLY A 101 0.56 3.15 -0.33
C GLY A 101 0.02 3.40 -1.74
N LEU A 102 -0.57 2.38 -2.37
CA LEU A 102 -1.25 2.52 -3.66
C LEU A 102 -2.56 3.30 -3.51
N GLU A 103 -3.28 3.11 -2.40
CA GLU A 103 -4.55 3.79 -2.11
C GLU A 103 -4.33 5.29 -1.87
N LEU A 104 -3.23 5.68 -1.22
CA LEU A 104 -2.81 7.07 -1.10
C LEU A 104 -2.70 7.74 -2.49
N LEU A 105 -2.01 7.11 -3.44
CA LEU A 105 -1.87 7.63 -4.79
C LEU A 105 -3.21 7.71 -5.52
N ARG A 106 -4.08 6.72 -5.32
CA ARG A 106 -5.43 6.72 -5.89
C ARG A 106 -6.25 7.90 -5.38
N GLN A 107 -6.30 8.13 -4.08
CA GLN A 107 -7.06 9.23 -3.48
C GLN A 107 -6.43 10.59 -3.79
N ALA A 108 -5.10 10.69 -3.85
CA ALA A 108 -4.43 11.90 -4.31
C ALA A 108 -4.78 12.25 -5.76
N ALA A 109 -4.85 11.25 -6.64
CA ALA A 109 -5.28 11.45 -8.01
C ALA A 109 -6.73 11.92 -8.11
N GLN A 110 -7.61 11.44 -7.22
CA GLN A 110 -8.99 11.95 -7.11
C GLN A 110 -9.02 13.40 -6.63
N HIS A 111 -8.29 13.71 -5.54
CA HIS A 111 -8.15 15.08 -5.01
C HIS A 111 -7.74 16.06 -6.10
N VAL A 112 -6.69 15.74 -6.87
CA VAL A 112 -6.24 16.57 -8.00
C VAL A 112 -7.29 16.67 -9.10
N SER A 113 -7.96 15.56 -9.43
CA SER A 113 -9.02 15.55 -10.46
C SER A 113 -10.27 16.34 -10.07
N GLU A 114 -10.49 16.54 -8.77
CA GLU A 114 -11.62 17.30 -8.21
C GLU A 114 -11.28 18.79 -8.00
N GLY A 115 -10.08 19.23 -8.41
CA GLY A 115 -9.64 20.63 -8.36
C GLY A 115 -8.60 20.93 -7.29
N GLY A 116 -8.14 19.93 -6.54
CA GLY A 116 -6.98 20.04 -5.66
C GLY A 116 -5.69 20.31 -6.44
N GLN A 117 -4.76 21.03 -5.82
CA GLN A 117 -3.50 21.45 -6.41
C GLN A 117 -2.42 20.39 -6.22
N MET A 118 -2.16 19.98 -4.97
CA MET A 118 -1.07 19.08 -4.64
C MET A 118 -1.28 18.36 -3.31
N ALA A 119 -1.21 17.04 -3.37
CA ALA A 119 -1.28 16.17 -2.21
C ALA A 119 0.11 15.68 -1.79
N LEU A 120 0.43 15.83 -0.51
CA LEU A 120 1.53 15.11 0.14
C LEU A 120 1.02 13.73 0.58
N CYS A 121 1.53 12.68 -0.07
CA CYS A 121 1.23 11.29 0.26
C CYS A 121 2.36 10.72 1.13
N VAL A 122 2.06 10.19 2.31
CA VAL A 122 3.07 9.57 3.19
C VAL A 122 2.56 8.25 3.74
N ALA A 123 3.29 7.16 3.51
CA ALA A 123 3.03 5.89 4.18
C ALA A 123 4.22 5.54 5.05
N ALA A 124 3.96 5.15 6.30
CA ALA A 124 4.98 4.77 7.25
C ALA A 124 4.53 3.56 8.05
N GLU A 125 5.47 2.66 8.35
CA GLU A 125 5.23 1.49 9.16
C GLU A 125 6.42 1.28 10.11
N SER A 126 6.14 0.97 11.37
CA SER A 126 7.14 0.42 12.28
C SER A 126 6.57 -0.86 12.87
N MET A 127 6.82 -1.97 12.17
CA MET A 127 6.38 -3.30 12.57
C MET A 127 7.05 -3.74 13.88
N SER A 128 8.27 -3.28 14.13
CA SER A 128 9.01 -3.50 15.39
C SER A 128 8.36 -2.93 16.63
N ARG A 129 7.57 -1.84 16.47
CA ARG A 129 6.93 -1.14 17.58
C ARG A 129 5.51 -1.59 17.88
N ASN A 130 5.04 -2.64 17.20
CA ASN A 130 3.72 -3.16 17.48
C ASN A 130 3.60 -3.64 18.93
N PRO A 131 2.53 -3.25 19.64
CA PRO A 131 2.43 -3.52 21.06
C PRO A 131 2.03 -4.97 21.31
N ILE A 132 2.40 -5.45 22.50
CA ILE A 132 1.70 -6.56 23.15
C ILE A 132 0.58 -5.93 23.99
N ALA A 133 -0.67 -6.26 23.69
CA ALA A 133 -1.82 -5.65 24.37
C ALA A 133 -2.96 -6.65 24.63
N ALA A 134 -3.85 -6.27 25.55
CA ALA A 134 -5.03 -7.05 25.92
C ALA A 134 -6.27 -6.15 25.83
N TYR A 135 -7.32 -6.63 25.16
CA TYR A 135 -8.62 -5.94 25.09
C TYR A 135 -9.65 -6.47 26.09
N THR A 136 -9.33 -7.58 26.76
CA THR A 136 -10.19 -8.29 27.71
C THR A 136 -9.97 -7.88 29.17
N HIS A 137 -9.05 -6.95 29.44
CA HIS A 137 -8.58 -6.63 30.80
C HIS A 137 -8.67 -5.15 31.13
N ARG A 138 -9.57 -4.40 30.46
CA ARG A 138 -9.78 -2.97 30.75
C ARG A 138 -10.23 -2.73 32.20
N ASP A 139 -11.01 -3.65 32.75
CA ASP A 139 -11.54 -3.58 34.12
C ASP A 139 -10.61 -4.23 35.16
N GLY A 140 -9.38 -4.55 34.76
CA GLY A 140 -8.37 -5.21 35.59
C GLY A 140 -8.26 -6.71 35.36
N PHE A 141 -7.40 -7.34 36.15
CA PHE A 141 -7.14 -8.78 36.10
C PHE A 141 -7.86 -9.47 37.27
N PRO A 142 -8.96 -10.21 37.03
CA PRO A 142 -9.65 -10.92 38.10
C PRO A 142 -8.72 -12.00 38.69
N LEU A 143 -8.77 -12.18 40.02
CA LEU A 143 -7.96 -13.17 40.71
C LEU A 143 -8.28 -14.58 40.17
N GLY A 144 -7.27 -15.27 39.64
CA GLY A 144 -7.42 -16.59 39.02
C GLY A 144 -7.97 -16.59 37.59
N GLY A 145 -8.27 -15.43 37.01
CA GLY A 145 -8.71 -15.33 35.61
C GLY A 145 -7.56 -15.43 34.61
N ALA A 146 -7.88 -15.87 33.39
CA ALA A 146 -6.91 -15.93 32.31
C ALA A 146 -6.45 -14.50 31.90
N VAL A 147 -5.14 -14.32 31.78
CA VAL A 147 -4.52 -13.10 31.22
C VAL A 147 -4.27 -13.33 29.73
N GLN A 148 -4.84 -12.49 28.87
CA GLN A 148 -4.83 -12.68 27.42
C GLN A 148 -4.13 -11.51 26.75
N PHE A 149 -2.81 -11.59 26.66
CA PHE A 149 -2.01 -10.68 25.83
C PHE A 149 -1.89 -11.22 24.42
N LYS A 150 -2.02 -10.34 23.43
CA LYS A 150 -1.81 -10.61 22.01
C LYS A 150 -0.68 -9.76 21.48
N ASP A 151 0.13 -10.34 20.61
CA ASP A 151 1.12 -9.60 19.81
C ASP A 151 0.41 -9.00 18.59
N PHE A 152 0.28 -7.67 18.57
CA PHE A 152 -0.45 -6.98 17.49
C PHE A 152 0.28 -7.01 16.15
N LEU A 153 1.58 -7.33 16.12
CA LEU A 153 2.26 -7.62 14.86
C LEU A 153 1.67 -8.88 14.23
N TRP A 154 1.49 -9.94 15.01
CA TRP A 154 0.93 -11.18 14.50
C TRP A 154 -0.56 -11.04 14.18
N GLU A 155 -1.32 -10.30 14.99
CA GLU A 155 -2.73 -10.02 14.72
C GLU A 155 -2.92 -9.20 13.43
N ALA A 156 -1.97 -8.32 13.07
CA ALA A 156 -2.01 -7.59 11.80
C ALA A 156 -1.77 -8.50 10.57
N LEU A 157 -1.27 -9.73 10.78
CA LEU A 157 -0.97 -10.73 9.75
C LEU A 157 -1.91 -11.94 9.80
N TYR A 158 -2.96 -11.87 10.63
CA TYR A 158 -3.96 -12.91 10.80
C TYR A 158 -5.33 -12.40 10.39
N ASP A 159 -6.00 -13.11 9.48
CA ASP A 159 -7.38 -12.80 9.12
C ASP A 159 -8.34 -13.70 9.92
N PRO A 160 -9.14 -13.13 10.83
CA PRO A 160 -10.09 -13.91 11.63
C PRO A 160 -11.29 -14.42 10.84
N ALA A 161 -11.60 -13.87 9.66
CA ALA A 161 -12.75 -14.31 8.88
C ALA A 161 -12.57 -15.72 8.28
N PRO A 162 -11.45 -16.05 7.59
CA PRO A 162 -11.09 -17.41 7.22
C PRO A 162 -10.27 -18.12 8.31
N ALA A 163 -9.97 -17.45 9.43
CA ALA A 163 -9.20 -17.96 10.56
C ALA A 163 -7.78 -18.47 10.19
N MET A 164 -7.04 -17.70 9.39
CA MET A 164 -5.70 -18.07 8.94
C MET A 164 -4.77 -16.87 8.78
N ASP A 165 -3.47 -17.09 8.92
CA ASP A 165 -2.46 -16.08 8.64
C ASP A 165 -2.19 -15.91 7.14
N MET A 166 -1.51 -14.82 6.78
CA MET A 166 -1.21 -14.49 5.39
C MET A 166 -0.35 -15.56 4.69
N ILE A 167 0.51 -16.28 5.42
CA ILE A 167 1.35 -17.34 4.87
C ILE A 167 0.49 -18.54 4.46
N ALA A 168 -0.50 -18.90 5.28
CA ALA A 168 -1.46 -19.96 4.97
C ALA A 168 -2.30 -19.65 3.71
N THR A 169 -2.64 -18.37 3.47
CA THR A 169 -3.32 -17.98 2.21
C THR A 169 -2.45 -18.25 0.97
N ALA A 170 -1.13 -18.11 1.10
CA ALA A 170 -0.19 -18.40 0.01
C ALA A 170 0.00 -19.92 -0.19
N ASP A 171 -0.05 -20.71 0.88
CA ASP A 171 -0.07 -22.18 0.79
C ASP A 171 -1.36 -22.68 0.10
N ASN A 172 -2.51 -22.03 0.33
CA ASN A 172 -3.75 -22.34 -0.39
C ASN A 172 -3.61 -22.08 -1.90
N LEU A 173 -2.95 -20.99 -2.28
CA LEU A 173 -2.63 -20.73 -3.69
C LEU A 173 -1.67 -21.78 -4.25
N ALA A 174 -0.64 -22.18 -3.49
CA ALA A 174 0.27 -23.23 -3.93
C ALA A 174 -0.47 -24.54 -4.22
N LYS A 175 -1.37 -24.97 -3.34
CA LYS A 175 -2.22 -26.16 -3.53
C LYS A 175 -3.12 -26.02 -4.75
N ARG A 176 -3.79 -24.87 -4.89
CA ARG A 176 -4.74 -24.61 -6.00
C ARG A 176 -4.08 -24.59 -7.38
N TYR A 177 -2.84 -24.09 -7.45
CA TYR A 177 -2.11 -23.92 -8.71
C TYR A 177 -1.07 -25.02 -8.96
N GLY A 178 -0.92 -26.00 -8.05
CA GLY A 178 0.02 -27.10 -8.18
C GLY A 178 1.49 -26.65 -8.08
N LEU A 179 1.78 -25.66 -7.24
CA LEU A 179 3.11 -25.08 -7.10
C LEU A 179 3.99 -25.93 -6.18
N SER A 180 5.08 -26.48 -6.72
CA SER A 180 6.08 -27.22 -5.96
C SER A 180 6.92 -26.32 -5.04
N ARG A 181 7.45 -26.87 -3.95
CA ARG A 181 8.39 -26.18 -3.06
C ARG A 181 9.62 -25.67 -3.78
N GLU A 182 10.15 -26.46 -4.71
CA GLU A 182 11.33 -26.14 -5.51
C GLU A 182 11.11 -24.90 -6.38
N ALA A 183 9.94 -24.80 -7.03
CA ALA A 183 9.58 -23.62 -7.81
C ALA A 183 9.44 -22.36 -6.94
N VAL A 184 8.80 -22.50 -5.76
CA VAL A 184 8.61 -21.40 -4.80
C VAL A 184 9.95 -20.89 -4.27
N ASP A 185 10.87 -21.79 -3.88
CA ASP A 185 12.21 -21.41 -3.45
C ASP A 185 13.06 -20.85 -4.60
N GLY A 186 12.88 -21.36 -5.83
CA GLY A 186 13.53 -20.84 -7.03
C GLY A 186 13.15 -19.39 -7.32
N TYR A 187 11.86 -19.04 -7.20
CA TYR A 187 11.41 -17.65 -7.34
C TYR A 187 11.98 -16.76 -6.23
N ALA A 188 11.99 -17.24 -4.98
CA ALA A 188 12.57 -16.49 -3.87
C ALA A 188 14.07 -16.22 -4.07
N LEU A 189 14.83 -17.20 -4.54
CA LEU A 189 16.25 -17.03 -4.86
C LEU A 189 16.45 -15.91 -5.89
N LEU A 190 15.65 -15.89 -6.96
CA LEU A 190 15.71 -14.86 -8.00
C LEU A 190 15.47 -13.47 -7.41
N SER A 191 14.46 -13.31 -6.56
CA SER A 191 14.15 -12.03 -5.93
C SER A 191 15.27 -11.56 -4.99
N HIS A 192 15.79 -12.43 -4.13
CA HIS A 192 16.94 -12.12 -3.25
C HIS A 192 18.18 -11.70 -4.05
N GLN A 193 18.48 -12.41 -5.14
CA GLN A 193 19.62 -12.09 -6.00
C GLN A 193 19.46 -10.72 -6.66
N ARG A 194 18.29 -10.43 -7.25
CA ARG A 194 18.00 -9.13 -7.86
C ARG A 194 18.06 -7.98 -6.86
N ALA A 195 17.52 -8.19 -5.66
CA ALA A 195 17.53 -7.20 -4.60
C ALA A 195 18.96 -6.87 -4.16
N LEU A 196 19.78 -7.90 -3.90
CA LEU A 196 21.18 -7.72 -3.52
C LEU A 196 21.99 -7.04 -4.65
N GLN A 197 21.80 -7.47 -5.90
CA GLN A 197 22.46 -6.87 -7.05
C GLN A 197 22.08 -5.38 -7.22
N SER A 198 20.81 -5.04 -7.01
CA SER A 198 20.32 -3.66 -7.11
C SER A 198 20.88 -2.77 -5.98
N GLN A 199 20.98 -3.30 -4.76
CA GLN A 199 21.62 -2.60 -3.65
C GLN A 199 23.12 -2.37 -3.94
N LEU A 200 23.86 -3.41 -4.32
CA LEU A 200 25.29 -3.31 -4.64
C LEU A 200 25.56 -2.41 -5.85
N GLY A 201 24.66 -2.40 -6.83
CA GLY A 201 24.74 -1.55 -8.01
C GLY A 201 24.25 -0.12 -7.80
N GLY A 202 23.77 0.23 -6.60
CA GLY A 202 23.29 1.57 -6.29
C GLY A 202 21.98 1.97 -7.00
N GLN A 203 21.20 1.01 -7.49
CA GLN A 203 19.99 1.28 -8.30
C GLN A 203 18.91 2.05 -7.53
N TRP A 204 18.89 1.95 -6.19
CA TRP A 204 17.94 2.68 -5.33
C TRP A 204 18.50 3.96 -4.71
N ALA A 205 19.74 4.34 -5.03
CA ALA A 205 20.36 5.53 -4.42
C ALA A 205 19.51 6.80 -4.63
N GLY A 206 18.81 6.90 -5.76
CA GLY A 206 17.94 8.05 -6.07
C GLY A 206 16.62 8.09 -5.28
N GLU A 207 16.16 6.97 -4.71
CA GLU A 207 14.91 6.90 -3.92
C GLU A 207 15.17 6.86 -2.40
N ILE A 208 16.34 6.44 -1.93
CA ILE A 208 16.65 6.34 -0.51
C ILE A 208 17.00 7.71 0.11
N VAL A 209 16.48 7.94 1.32
CA VAL A 209 16.76 9.09 2.17
C VAL A 209 17.53 8.60 3.40
N PRO A 210 18.78 9.05 3.61
CA PRO A 210 19.52 8.73 4.83
C PRO A 210 18.74 9.13 6.08
N VAL A 211 18.69 8.25 7.07
CA VAL A 211 18.06 8.51 8.37
C VAL A 211 19.15 8.77 9.39
N ASN A 212 19.06 9.90 10.08
CA ASN A 212 19.95 10.32 11.17
C ASN A 212 19.13 10.64 12.40
N SER A 213 19.77 10.66 13.57
CA SER A 213 19.17 11.27 14.76
C SER A 213 18.92 12.76 14.49
N GLN A 214 17.69 13.22 14.68
CA GLN A 214 17.29 14.59 14.41
C GLN A 214 16.02 14.95 15.19
N ARG A 215 15.79 16.24 15.39
CA ARG A 215 14.63 16.77 16.09
C ARG A 215 13.79 17.63 15.14
N PHE A 216 12.49 17.45 15.20
CA PHE A 216 11.49 18.19 14.43
C PHE A 216 10.80 19.17 15.37
N GLU A 217 11.12 20.45 15.20
CA GLU A 217 10.54 21.55 15.97
C GLU A 217 9.35 22.16 15.21
N LEU A 218 8.34 22.57 15.98
CA LEU A 218 7.20 23.33 15.50
C LEU A 218 6.79 24.31 16.61
N GLU A 219 6.80 25.61 16.30
CA GLU A 219 6.53 26.66 17.28
C GLU A 219 5.15 26.50 17.94
N GLY A 220 5.13 26.46 19.27
CA GLY A 220 3.90 26.27 20.06
C GLY A 220 3.46 24.81 20.25
N TYR A 221 4.22 23.84 19.75
CA TYR A 221 3.92 22.41 19.86
C TYR A 221 5.08 21.62 20.48
N GLN A 222 4.81 20.39 20.92
CA GLN A 222 5.85 19.53 21.49
C GLN A 222 6.85 19.10 20.40
N PRO A 223 8.16 19.07 20.66
CA PRO A 223 9.12 18.56 19.69
C PRO A 223 8.87 17.08 19.39
N ARG A 224 9.18 16.67 18.16
CA ARG A 224 9.25 15.26 17.75
C ARG A 224 10.66 14.92 17.29
N GLY A 225 10.97 13.66 17.03
CA GLY A 225 12.31 13.35 16.55
C GLY A 225 12.58 11.88 16.26
N ILE A 226 13.71 11.67 15.61
CA ILE A 226 14.31 10.37 15.40
C ILE A 226 15.54 10.29 16.31
N GLU A 227 15.63 9.21 17.07
CA GLU A 227 16.82 8.87 17.85
C GLU A 227 17.29 7.48 17.41
N LEU A 228 18.44 7.42 16.75
CA LEU A 228 19.08 6.16 16.38
C LEU A 228 19.78 5.52 17.58
N PRO A 229 19.95 4.19 17.58
CA PRO A 229 20.69 3.50 18.63
C PRO A 229 22.12 4.03 18.80
N ARG A 230 22.65 3.93 20.03
CA ARG A 230 24.02 4.34 20.33
C ARG A 230 25.02 3.66 19.39
N GLY A 231 25.88 4.46 18.75
CA GLY A 231 26.89 3.98 17.79
C GLY A 231 26.40 3.88 16.34
N VAL A 232 25.12 4.18 16.07
CA VAL A 232 24.58 4.30 14.71
C VAL A 232 24.40 5.79 14.39
N GLU A 233 25.27 6.33 13.54
CA GLU A 233 25.23 7.74 13.15
C GLU A 233 24.24 8.02 12.02
N THR A 234 24.15 7.07 11.07
CA THR A 234 23.22 7.14 9.95
C THR A 234 22.81 5.74 9.48
N VAL A 235 21.61 5.63 8.92
CA VAL A 235 21.11 4.44 8.22
C VAL A 235 20.87 4.82 6.76
N THR A 236 21.57 4.15 5.84
CA THR A 236 21.59 4.51 4.40
C THR A 236 21.27 3.35 3.46
N GLN A 237 21.14 2.13 3.98
CA GLN A 237 20.94 0.92 3.17
C GLN A 237 19.85 0.05 3.76
N ASP A 238 19.16 -0.68 2.89
CA ASP A 238 18.20 -1.69 3.31
C ASP A 238 18.95 -2.84 4.00
N SER A 239 18.46 -3.33 5.14
CA SER A 239 19.20 -4.34 5.91
C SER A 239 18.94 -5.78 5.46
N HIS A 240 17.80 -6.03 4.80
CA HIS A 240 17.39 -7.39 4.42
C HIS A 240 18.18 -8.01 3.24
N PRO A 241 18.54 -7.26 2.18
CA PRO A 241 19.21 -7.85 1.02
C PRO A 241 20.50 -8.59 1.41
N ARG A 242 20.54 -9.88 1.12
CA ARG A 242 21.65 -10.78 1.49
C ARG A 242 21.83 -11.90 0.47
N ALA A 243 23.06 -12.43 0.41
CA ALA A 243 23.34 -13.58 -0.44
C ALA A 243 22.65 -14.83 0.09
N THR A 244 22.09 -15.63 -0.80
CA THR A 244 21.47 -16.92 -0.48
C THR A 244 21.66 -17.91 -1.63
N THR A 245 21.29 -19.17 -1.39
CA THR A 245 21.35 -20.26 -2.38
C THR A 245 20.11 -21.11 -2.30
N LEU A 246 19.77 -21.81 -3.38
CA LEU A 246 18.65 -22.76 -3.37
C LEU A 246 18.84 -23.85 -2.30
N ALA A 247 20.07 -24.33 -2.10
CA ALA A 247 20.40 -25.29 -1.05
C ALA A 247 20.11 -24.73 0.35
N ALA A 248 20.41 -23.46 0.61
CA ALA A 248 20.08 -22.82 1.89
C ALA A 248 18.57 -22.67 2.07
N LEU A 249 17.85 -22.23 1.04
CA LEU A 249 16.39 -22.06 1.07
C LEU A 249 15.67 -23.41 1.29
N SER A 250 16.09 -24.46 0.59
CA SER A 250 15.49 -25.81 0.69
C SER A 250 15.58 -26.44 2.08
N ARG A 251 16.57 -26.03 2.90
CA ARG A 251 16.74 -26.51 4.28
C ARG A 251 15.76 -25.87 5.27
N LEU A 252 15.11 -24.78 4.88
CA LEU A 252 14.15 -24.11 5.75
C LEU A 252 12.88 -24.95 5.87
N ARG A 253 12.41 -25.08 7.11
CA ARG A 253 11.15 -25.76 7.42
C ARG A 253 9.97 -24.93 6.90
N ALA A 254 8.98 -25.62 6.36
CA ALA A 254 7.70 -25.00 6.07
C ALA A 254 7.08 -24.46 7.37
N ILE A 255 6.41 -23.31 7.27
CA ILE A 255 5.70 -22.71 8.42
C ILE A 255 4.51 -23.59 8.81
N HIS A 256 3.81 -24.13 7.82
CA HIS A 256 2.70 -25.07 8.00
C HIS A 256 3.11 -26.49 7.57
N ALA A 257 2.57 -27.50 8.25
CA ALA A 257 2.95 -28.91 8.05
C ALA A 257 2.86 -29.38 6.58
N ASP A 258 1.82 -28.95 5.86
CA ASP A 258 1.60 -29.27 4.44
C ASP A 258 1.77 -28.04 3.53
N GLY A 259 2.55 -27.07 3.98
CA GLY A 259 2.83 -25.83 3.27
C GLY A 259 4.11 -25.91 2.44
N VAL A 260 4.22 -25.00 1.47
CA VAL A 260 5.46 -24.76 0.71
C VAL A 260 6.16 -23.48 1.18
N GLN A 261 5.48 -22.64 1.95
CA GLN A 261 6.00 -21.38 2.45
C GLN A 261 6.97 -21.57 3.62
N THR A 262 8.06 -20.81 3.59
CA THR A 262 9.10 -20.73 4.61
C THR A 262 9.49 -19.28 4.84
N ALA A 263 10.24 -19.02 5.91
CA ALA A 263 10.82 -17.71 6.15
C ALA A 263 11.74 -17.20 5.01
N GLY A 264 12.29 -18.08 4.17
CA GLY A 264 13.18 -17.69 3.08
C GLY A 264 12.47 -17.35 1.77
N ASN A 265 11.21 -17.77 1.63
CA ASN A 265 10.38 -17.53 0.44
C ASN A 265 9.12 -16.69 0.73
N SER A 266 9.08 -16.09 1.93
CA SER A 266 8.13 -15.05 2.37
C SER A 266 8.87 -13.73 2.61
N CYS A 267 8.18 -12.61 2.49
CA CYS A 267 8.79 -11.30 2.73
C CYS A 267 9.17 -11.11 4.19
N ALA A 268 10.22 -10.31 4.43
CA ALA A 268 10.65 -9.96 5.77
C ALA A 268 9.78 -8.88 6.42
N VAL A 269 9.67 -8.95 7.74
CA VAL A 269 9.11 -7.90 8.59
C VAL A 269 10.16 -6.80 8.74
N VAL A 270 9.82 -5.59 8.30
CA VAL A 270 10.74 -4.44 8.28
C VAL A 270 10.02 -3.15 8.62
N ASP A 271 10.78 -2.19 9.13
CA ASP A 271 10.35 -0.82 9.42
C ASP A 271 10.74 0.12 8.28
N GLY A 272 9.92 1.14 8.01
CA GLY A 272 10.30 2.25 7.14
C GLY A 272 9.13 3.11 6.67
N ALA A 273 9.47 4.17 5.94
CA ALA A 273 8.49 5.11 5.40
C ALA A 273 8.80 5.49 3.95
N ALA A 274 7.77 5.94 3.24
CA ALA A 274 7.81 6.42 1.87
C ALA A 274 6.91 7.64 1.72
N ALA A 275 7.31 8.59 0.87
CA ALA A 275 6.54 9.78 0.54
C ALA A 275 6.51 10.03 -0.97
N ALA A 276 5.43 10.63 -1.44
CA ALA A 276 5.27 11.10 -2.81
C ALA A 276 4.50 12.42 -2.82
N LEU A 277 4.85 13.30 -3.78
CA LEU A 277 4.05 14.47 -4.11
C LEU A 277 3.25 14.18 -5.37
N VAL A 278 1.94 14.37 -5.30
CA VAL A 278 1.02 14.14 -6.41
C VAL A 278 0.30 15.43 -6.74
N GLY A 279 0.33 15.85 -7.99
CA GLY A 279 -0.26 17.12 -8.43
C GLY A 279 -0.63 17.10 -9.90
N SER A 280 -1.11 18.25 -10.38
CA SER A 280 -1.44 18.43 -11.80
C SER A 280 -0.18 18.42 -12.66
N ALA A 281 -0.12 17.55 -13.67
CA ALA A 281 1.06 17.45 -14.54
C ALA A 281 1.28 18.73 -15.34
N SER A 282 0.20 19.34 -15.83
CA SER A 282 0.21 20.61 -16.57
C SER A 282 0.68 21.82 -15.75
N GLN A 283 0.56 21.76 -14.42
CA GLN A 283 0.94 22.84 -13.51
C GLN A 283 2.35 22.65 -12.93
N SER A 284 2.98 21.50 -13.17
CA SER A 284 4.33 21.23 -12.68
C SER A 284 5.35 22.08 -13.43
N GLN A 285 6.10 22.90 -12.70
CA GLN A 285 7.20 23.72 -13.24
C GLN A 285 8.48 22.90 -13.51
N ARG A 286 8.47 21.62 -13.11
CA ARG A 286 9.59 20.68 -13.28
C ARG A 286 9.13 19.41 -14.00
N PRO A 287 10.06 18.65 -14.60
CA PRO A 287 9.75 17.31 -15.07
C PRO A 287 9.17 16.47 -13.93
N VAL A 288 8.00 15.90 -14.17
CA VAL A 288 7.36 14.96 -13.25
C VAL A 288 8.06 13.60 -13.28
N LEU A 289 8.00 12.86 -12.18
CA LEU A 289 8.57 11.52 -12.10
C LEU A 289 7.79 10.53 -12.98
N ALA A 290 6.45 10.57 -12.94
CA ALA A 290 5.58 9.78 -13.81
C ALA A 290 4.15 10.30 -13.85
N HIS A 291 3.46 10.08 -14.96
CA HIS A 291 2.01 10.28 -15.05
C HIS A 291 1.25 9.10 -14.43
N LEU A 292 0.23 9.40 -13.61
CA LEU A 292 -0.73 8.42 -13.10
C LEU A 292 -1.92 8.36 -14.04
N LEU A 293 -2.07 7.25 -14.78
CA LEU A 293 -3.06 7.17 -15.86
C LEU A 293 -4.40 6.58 -15.41
N ALA A 294 -4.35 5.55 -14.57
CA ALA A 294 -5.54 4.85 -14.12
C ALA A 294 -5.22 4.03 -12.88
N SER A 295 -6.26 3.68 -12.14
CA SER A 295 -6.20 2.74 -11.02
C SER A 295 -7.39 1.79 -11.08
N ALA A 296 -7.20 0.59 -10.55
CA ALA A 296 -8.27 -0.39 -10.39
C ALA A 296 -8.19 -1.04 -9.01
N VAL A 297 -9.35 -1.28 -8.40
CA VAL A 297 -9.50 -1.92 -7.09
C VAL A 297 -10.51 -3.05 -7.22
N ILE A 298 -10.18 -4.24 -6.71
CA ILE A 298 -11.14 -5.35 -6.67
C ILE A 298 -10.98 -6.18 -5.40
N GLY A 299 -12.06 -6.85 -5.01
CA GLY A 299 -12.02 -7.83 -3.94
C GLY A 299 -11.99 -9.27 -4.42
N VAL A 300 -11.38 -10.11 -3.61
CA VAL A 300 -11.26 -11.56 -3.78
C VAL A 300 -11.59 -12.26 -2.45
N ALA A 301 -11.73 -13.57 -2.50
CA ALA A 301 -11.92 -14.37 -1.30
C ALA A 301 -10.69 -14.27 -0.38
N PRO A 302 -10.86 -14.07 0.94
CA PRO A 302 -9.77 -13.80 1.87
C PRO A 302 -8.78 -14.97 1.98
N GLU A 303 -9.25 -16.21 1.90
CA GLU A 303 -8.42 -17.42 1.96
C GLU A 303 -7.48 -17.59 0.73
N PHE A 304 -7.69 -16.79 -0.32
CA PHE A 304 -6.87 -16.72 -1.53
C PHE A 304 -6.41 -15.29 -1.83
N MET A 305 -6.34 -14.41 -0.83
CA MET A 305 -6.14 -12.97 -1.03
C MET A 305 -4.97 -12.60 -1.95
N GLY A 306 -3.89 -13.40 -1.91
CA GLY A 306 -2.69 -13.19 -2.71
C GLY A 306 -2.94 -13.17 -4.22
N ILE A 307 -4.04 -13.76 -4.73
CA ILE A 307 -4.35 -13.72 -6.16
C ILE A 307 -4.89 -12.37 -6.62
N GLY A 308 -5.25 -11.46 -5.70
CA GLY A 308 -5.96 -10.23 -6.05
C GLY A 308 -5.28 -9.29 -7.06
N PRO A 309 -3.95 -9.24 -7.22
CA PRO A 309 -3.34 -8.53 -8.34
C PRO A 309 -3.86 -8.98 -9.71
N THR A 310 -4.16 -10.26 -9.89
CA THR A 310 -4.64 -10.82 -11.16
C THR A 310 -5.94 -10.17 -11.65
N PRO A 311 -7.09 -10.30 -10.95
CA PRO A 311 -8.33 -9.69 -11.41
C PRO A 311 -8.27 -8.16 -11.43
N ALA A 312 -7.41 -7.56 -10.60
CA ALA A 312 -7.22 -6.12 -10.56
C ALA A 312 -6.46 -5.63 -11.83
N ILE A 313 -5.45 -6.37 -12.31
CA ILE A 313 -4.71 -6.11 -13.56
C ILE A 313 -5.63 -6.31 -14.75
N GLN A 314 -6.41 -7.39 -14.75
CA GLN A 314 -7.39 -7.65 -15.80
C GLN A 314 -8.43 -6.53 -15.89
N LEU A 315 -8.96 -6.04 -14.76
CA LEU A 315 -9.90 -4.91 -14.73
C LEU A 315 -9.25 -3.63 -15.29
N LEU A 316 -8.01 -3.33 -14.87
CA LEU A 316 -7.27 -2.15 -15.34
C LEU A 316 -7.07 -2.19 -16.86
N LEU A 317 -6.58 -3.31 -17.40
CA LEU A 317 -6.35 -3.52 -18.83
C LEU A 317 -7.66 -3.43 -19.63
N GLN A 318 -8.70 -4.14 -19.18
CA GLN A 318 -10.01 -4.14 -19.82
C GLN A 318 -10.61 -2.73 -19.90
N ARG A 319 -10.55 -1.95 -18.81
CA ARG A 319 -11.18 -0.63 -18.74
C ARG A 319 -10.36 0.48 -19.39
N SER A 320 -9.03 0.33 -19.43
CA SER A 320 -8.13 1.25 -20.14
C SER A 320 -8.04 0.98 -21.65
N GLY A 321 -8.49 -0.20 -22.11
CA GLY A 321 -8.35 -0.62 -23.50
C GLY A 321 -6.91 -0.97 -23.89
N LEU A 322 -6.06 -1.25 -22.90
CA LEU A 322 -4.68 -1.68 -23.09
C LEU A 322 -4.60 -3.21 -23.06
N ALA A 323 -3.65 -3.76 -23.81
CA ALA A 323 -3.22 -5.14 -23.68
C ALA A 323 -2.02 -5.23 -22.72
N LEU A 324 -1.79 -6.41 -22.14
CA LEU A 324 -0.61 -6.66 -21.31
C LEU A 324 0.71 -6.45 -22.09
N SER A 325 0.68 -6.66 -23.41
CA SER A 325 1.80 -6.37 -24.32
C SER A 325 2.15 -4.88 -24.41
N ASP A 326 1.25 -3.98 -23.98
CA ASP A 326 1.48 -2.54 -23.96
C ASP A 326 2.20 -2.07 -22.67
N ILE A 327 2.37 -2.95 -21.68
CA ILE A 327 2.84 -2.59 -20.33
C ILE A 327 4.35 -2.81 -20.17
N GLY A 328 5.21 -1.84 -20.48
CA GLY A 328 6.68 -2.04 -20.48
C GLY A 328 7.27 -2.82 -19.30
N TRP A 329 7.00 -2.40 -18.06
CA TRP A 329 7.52 -3.02 -16.83
C TRP A 329 6.41 -3.18 -15.79
N LEU A 330 6.57 -4.15 -14.89
CA LEU A 330 5.65 -4.41 -13.80
C LEU A 330 6.39 -4.46 -12.46
N GLU A 331 5.79 -3.83 -11.46
CA GLU A 331 6.13 -4.01 -10.04
C GLU A 331 4.89 -4.57 -9.33
N ILE A 332 4.99 -5.78 -8.81
CA ILE A 332 3.94 -6.45 -8.03
C ILE A 332 4.56 -6.82 -6.69
N ASN A 333 3.87 -6.49 -5.59
CA ASN A 333 4.35 -6.81 -4.26
C ASN A 333 4.57 -8.33 -4.10
N GLU A 334 5.75 -8.71 -3.63
CA GLU A 334 6.10 -10.10 -3.38
C GLU A 334 5.93 -10.40 -1.89
N ALA A 335 4.68 -10.47 -1.44
CA ALA A 335 4.40 -10.84 -0.05
C ALA A 335 4.83 -12.29 0.21
N GLN A 336 4.58 -13.19 -0.75
CA GLN A 336 4.99 -14.58 -0.71
C GLN A 336 5.31 -15.10 -2.12
N ALA A 337 6.30 -15.99 -2.26
CA ALA A 337 6.72 -16.51 -3.55
C ALA A 337 5.62 -17.33 -4.27
N ALA A 338 4.85 -18.17 -3.55
CA ALA A 338 3.73 -18.89 -4.14
C ALA A 338 2.62 -17.97 -4.65
N GLN A 339 2.37 -16.84 -3.97
CA GLN A 339 1.45 -15.81 -4.45
C GLN A 339 1.94 -15.23 -5.78
N MET A 340 3.22 -14.90 -5.87
CA MET A 340 3.80 -14.39 -7.11
C MET A 340 3.70 -15.39 -8.25
N LEU A 341 4.04 -16.65 -8.02
CA LEU A 341 3.91 -17.71 -9.03
C LEU A 341 2.46 -17.92 -9.49
N ALA A 342 1.49 -17.88 -8.57
CA ALA A 342 0.07 -17.98 -8.94
C ALA A 342 -0.38 -16.79 -9.81
N VAL A 343 0.07 -15.57 -9.49
CA VAL A 343 -0.21 -14.36 -10.28
C VAL A 343 0.44 -14.44 -11.67
N THR A 344 1.73 -14.80 -11.74
CA THR A 344 2.45 -14.88 -13.03
C THR A 344 1.92 -15.99 -13.91
N GLN A 345 1.57 -17.15 -13.35
CA GLN A 345 0.94 -18.25 -14.10
C GLN A 345 -0.44 -17.83 -14.64
N THR A 346 -1.25 -17.11 -13.87
CA THR A 346 -2.61 -16.72 -14.30
C THR A 346 -2.59 -15.61 -15.37
N LEU A 347 -1.64 -14.69 -15.29
CA LEU A 347 -1.50 -13.58 -16.23
C LEU A 347 -0.52 -13.88 -17.39
N GLU A 348 0.07 -15.07 -17.40
CA GLU A 348 1.11 -15.47 -18.36
C GLU A 348 2.26 -14.44 -18.43
N LEU A 349 2.71 -13.98 -17.26
CA LEU A 349 3.76 -12.97 -17.13
C LEU A 349 5.15 -13.60 -17.26
N ASP A 350 6.00 -12.92 -18.01
CA ASP A 350 7.44 -13.17 -18.03
C ASP A 350 8.13 -12.45 -16.86
N ASN A 351 9.04 -13.18 -16.19
CA ASN A 351 9.86 -12.66 -15.10
C ASN A 351 10.87 -11.61 -15.56
N GLU A 352 11.18 -11.50 -16.85
CA GLU A 352 12.13 -10.50 -17.37
C GLU A 352 11.67 -9.05 -17.15
N ARG A 353 10.35 -8.80 -17.15
CA ARG A 353 9.74 -7.47 -17.02
C ARG A 353 9.10 -7.20 -15.66
N LEU A 354 9.14 -8.19 -14.76
CA LEU A 354 8.51 -8.16 -13.45
C LEU A 354 9.58 -8.03 -12.35
N ASN A 355 9.45 -7.02 -11.48
CA ASN A 355 10.29 -6.82 -10.30
C ASN A 355 11.79 -6.91 -10.64
N CYS A 356 12.22 -6.18 -11.65
CA CYS A 356 13.54 -6.36 -12.26
C CYS A 356 14.69 -5.89 -11.36
N LEU A 357 14.39 -5.04 -10.39
CA LEU A 357 15.32 -4.63 -9.35
C LEU A 357 15.20 -5.49 -8.07
N GLY A 358 14.32 -6.48 -8.05
CA GLY A 358 14.01 -7.28 -6.86
C GLY A 358 12.79 -6.74 -6.11
N GLY A 359 12.10 -7.64 -5.40
CA GLY A 359 10.87 -7.32 -4.71
C GLY A 359 10.93 -7.57 -3.20
N SER A 360 9.77 -7.56 -2.55
CA SER A 360 9.67 -7.61 -1.09
C SER A 360 10.16 -8.92 -0.44
N LEU A 361 10.38 -10.00 -1.20
CA LEU A 361 11.09 -11.17 -0.66
C LEU A 361 12.53 -10.83 -0.30
N GLY A 362 13.24 -10.09 -1.16
CA GLY A 362 14.64 -9.71 -0.97
C GLY A 362 14.84 -8.42 -0.18
N LEU A 363 13.85 -7.52 -0.15
CA LEU A 363 13.97 -6.22 0.54
C LEU A 363 13.17 -6.11 1.85
N GLY A 364 12.10 -6.91 2.01
CA GLY A 364 11.12 -6.75 3.09
C GLY A 364 9.85 -5.99 2.68
N HIS A 365 8.86 -6.00 3.58
CA HIS A 365 7.52 -5.48 3.34
C HIS A 365 6.99 -4.62 4.51
N PRO A 366 7.35 -3.32 4.59
CA PRO A 366 6.67 -2.40 5.49
C PRO A 366 5.28 -2.13 4.91
N LEU A 367 4.25 -2.68 5.57
CA LEU A 367 2.92 -2.91 5.00
C LEU A 367 2.38 -1.70 4.25
N ALA A 368 2.21 -0.55 4.92
CA ALA A 368 1.66 0.64 4.27
C ALA A 368 2.59 1.25 3.20
N ALA A 369 3.90 1.30 3.47
CA ALA A 369 4.88 2.01 2.64
C ALA A 369 5.21 1.29 1.32
N THR A 370 4.99 -0.02 1.25
CA THR A 370 5.37 -0.83 0.10
C THR A 370 4.68 -0.39 -1.20
N GLY A 371 3.40 -0.04 -1.14
CA GLY A 371 2.67 0.42 -2.33
C GLY A 371 3.28 1.67 -2.98
N LEU A 372 3.74 2.63 -2.16
CA LEU A 372 4.44 3.81 -2.68
C LEU A 372 5.80 3.43 -3.28
N ARG A 373 6.51 2.48 -2.67
CA ARG A 373 7.79 2.03 -3.23
C ARG A 373 7.62 1.41 -4.61
N LEU A 374 6.70 0.46 -4.76
CA LEU A 374 6.51 -0.22 -6.04
C LEU A 374 6.31 0.79 -7.17
N VAL A 375 5.49 1.82 -6.91
CA VAL A 375 5.25 2.88 -7.89
C VAL A 375 6.48 3.78 -8.10
N MET A 376 7.19 4.21 -7.05
CA MET A 376 8.35 5.08 -7.23
C MET A 376 9.50 4.38 -7.95
N THR A 377 9.78 3.12 -7.60
CA THR A 377 10.83 2.31 -8.22
C THR A 377 10.47 2.03 -9.68
N LEU A 378 9.21 1.71 -9.99
CA LEU A 378 8.74 1.57 -11.36
C LEU A 378 8.89 2.88 -12.15
N ALA A 379 8.52 4.01 -11.56
CA ALA A 379 8.61 5.32 -12.21
C ALA A 379 10.05 5.70 -12.54
N ARG A 380 10.99 5.44 -11.62
CA ARG A 380 12.43 5.68 -11.83
C ARG A 380 13.01 4.74 -12.90
N GLN A 381 12.65 3.45 -12.86
CA GLN A 381 13.04 2.49 -13.90
C GLN A 381 12.57 2.93 -15.29
N LEU A 382 11.31 3.38 -15.42
CA LEU A 382 10.79 3.89 -16.67
C LEU A 382 11.58 5.11 -17.16
N ARG A 383 11.93 6.03 -16.26
CA ARG A 383 12.69 7.25 -16.56
C ARG A 383 14.10 6.98 -17.05
N GLU A 384 14.81 6.05 -16.41
CA GLU A 384 16.20 5.74 -16.70
C GLU A 384 16.34 4.83 -17.91
N LYS A 385 15.59 3.73 -17.92
CA LYS A 385 15.56 2.78 -19.01
C LYS A 385 14.44 3.21 -19.92
N LYS A 386 14.66 4.17 -20.83
CA LYS A 386 13.73 4.50 -21.92
C LYS A 386 13.31 3.20 -22.61
N PRO A 387 12.17 2.58 -22.27
CA PRO A 387 11.73 1.42 -23.00
C PRO A 387 11.39 1.93 -24.40
N ALA A 388 11.41 1.09 -25.42
CA ALA A 388 10.76 1.44 -26.68
C ALA A 388 9.25 1.60 -26.38
N LEU A 389 8.84 2.79 -25.94
CA LEU A 389 7.45 3.14 -25.69
C LEU A 389 6.76 3.04 -27.04
N ARG A 390 6.03 1.94 -27.26
CA ARG A 390 5.06 1.90 -28.35
C ARG A 390 3.97 2.89 -28.00
N ASP A 391 3.73 3.77 -28.94
CA ASP A 391 2.93 4.97 -28.83
C ASP A 391 1.56 4.72 -28.15
N CYS A 392 1.45 4.98 -26.84
CA CYS A 392 0.19 4.86 -26.08
C CYS A 392 -0.81 5.99 -26.41
N ARG A 393 -0.95 6.38 -27.68
CA ARG A 393 -1.96 7.33 -28.17
C ARG A 393 -3.40 6.87 -27.93
N ARG A 394 -3.64 5.59 -27.61
CA ARG A 394 -5.00 5.04 -27.39
C ARG A 394 -5.71 5.61 -26.17
N LEU A 395 -5.00 5.96 -25.09
CA LEU A 395 -5.64 6.52 -23.87
C LEU A 395 -6.23 7.92 -24.08
N ARG A 396 -5.77 8.70 -25.07
CA ARG A 396 -6.34 10.02 -25.39
C ARG A 396 -7.58 9.98 -26.28
N ARG A 397 -7.89 8.85 -26.94
CA ARG A 397 -9.01 8.79 -27.91
C ARG A 397 -10.39 8.59 -27.27
N GLY A 398 -10.48 8.69 -25.94
CA GLY A 398 -11.71 8.62 -25.17
C GLY A 398 -12.40 9.96 -24.87
N ARG A 399 -12.01 11.09 -25.49
CA ARG A 399 -12.83 12.32 -25.75
C ARG A 399 -11.92 13.50 -26.13
N ALA A 400 -12.24 14.11 -27.28
CA ALA A 400 -11.78 15.39 -27.84
C ALA A 400 -10.31 15.53 -28.30
N GLY A 401 -10.12 16.22 -29.44
CA GLY A 401 -8.84 16.38 -30.15
C GLY A 401 -8.32 17.82 -30.21
N HIS A 402 -7.01 17.92 -30.48
CA HIS A 402 -6.12 19.06 -30.81
C HIS A 402 -6.02 20.19 -29.77
N GLY A 403 -4.87 20.77 -29.45
CA GLY A 403 -3.47 20.58 -29.85
C GLY A 403 -2.61 21.56 -29.03
N ALA A 404 -1.48 21.09 -28.52
CA ALA A 404 -0.39 21.93 -28.03
C ALA A 404 0.89 21.28 -28.54
N ALA A 405 1.79 22.10 -29.07
CA ALA A 405 3.07 21.68 -29.62
C ALA A 405 3.81 20.78 -28.62
N ASP A 406 3.94 19.49 -28.94
CA ASP A 406 4.82 18.58 -28.22
C ASP A 406 6.26 19.02 -28.52
N ARG A 407 6.83 19.83 -27.62
CA ARG A 407 8.27 19.83 -27.44
C ARG A 407 8.63 18.42 -26.98
N GLU A 408 9.42 17.73 -27.78
CA GLU A 408 10.05 16.46 -27.46
C GLU A 408 10.55 16.45 -26.01
N SER A 409 9.79 15.79 -25.15
CA SER A 409 10.26 15.36 -23.83
C SER A 409 9.84 13.91 -23.69
N GLY A 410 10.76 13.05 -23.25
CA GLY A 410 10.48 11.63 -23.07
C GLY A 410 9.42 11.42 -22.00
N ILE A 411 8.15 11.34 -22.40
CA ILE A 411 7.02 11.19 -21.47
C ILE A 411 6.95 9.74 -20.99
N HIS A 412 7.39 9.50 -19.76
CA HIS A 412 7.28 8.22 -19.08
C HIS A 412 5.87 8.07 -18.46
N ARG A 413 5.09 7.11 -18.96
CA ARG A 413 3.70 6.89 -18.55
C ARG A 413 3.62 5.68 -17.62
N LEU A 414 3.04 5.87 -16.43
CA LEU A 414 2.90 4.82 -15.44
C LEU A 414 1.43 4.42 -15.33
N LEU A 415 1.16 3.15 -15.61
CA LEU A 415 -0.06 2.50 -15.17
C LEU A 415 0.21 1.98 -13.78
N SER A 416 -0.40 2.60 -12.75
CA SER A 416 -0.28 2.06 -11.40
C SER A 416 -0.98 0.71 -11.37
N LEU A 417 -0.18 -0.32 -11.11
CA LEU A 417 -0.65 -1.67 -10.96
C LEU A 417 -1.53 -1.78 -9.69
N PRO A 418 -2.47 -2.71 -9.68
CA PRO A 418 -3.78 -2.45 -9.12
C PRO A 418 -3.94 -2.98 -7.70
N LEU A 419 -4.98 -2.46 -7.06
CA LEU A 419 -5.22 -2.48 -5.63
C LEU A 419 -6.02 -3.71 -5.20
N LEU A 420 -5.52 -4.39 -4.16
CA LEU A 420 -6.26 -5.41 -3.41
C LEU A 420 -7.24 -4.71 -2.45
N SER A 421 -8.53 -5.05 -2.53
CA SER A 421 -9.52 -4.72 -1.49
C SER A 421 -10.05 -6.01 -0.88
N MET A 422 -9.68 -6.33 0.36
CA MET A 422 -10.43 -7.35 1.09
C MET A 422 -11.84 -6.80 1.38
N THR A 423 -12.87 -7.38 0.75
CA THR A 423 -14.24 -7.47 1.28
C THR A 423 -15.16 -8.16 0.26
N ARG A 424 -15.63 -9.35 0.64
CA ARG A 424 -17.03 -9.74 0.42
C ARG A 424 -17.47 -10.73 1.51
N THR A 425 -17.64 -10.25 2.74
CA THR A 425 -18.48 -10.95 3.71
C THR A 425 -19.91 -10.43 3.52
N GLN A 426 -20.80 -11.28 3.01
CA GLN A 426 -22.22 -11.03 3.13
C GLN A 426 -22.57 -11.10 4.61
N ASN A 427 -22.95 -9.96 5.18
CA ASN A 427 -23.57 -9.91 6.50
C ASN A 427 -24.87 -10.71 6.47
N SER A 428 -24.90 -11.81 7.22
CA SER A 428 -26.11 -12.25 7.91
C SER A 428 -25.75 -12.88 9.25
N ALA A 429 -26.32 -12.28 10.30
CA ALA A 429 -26.38 -12.72 11.70
C ALA A 429 -25.17 -12.43 12.61
N ILE A 430 -25.26 -11.30 13.32
CA ILE A 430 -24.64 -11.09 14.62
C ILE A 430 -25.71 -11.42 15.69
N TYR A 431 -25.42 -12.43 16.53
CA TYR A 431 -25.64 -12.55 17.99
C TYR A 431 -25.90 -14.02 18.39
N GLY A 432 -25.05 -14.57 19.26
CA GLY A 432 -25.38 -15.80 20.02
C GLY A 432 -24.21 -16.70 20.41
N ALA A 433 -23.42 -16.26 21.39
CA ALA A 433 -22.70 -16.99 22.45
C ALA A 433 -22.16 -18.44 22.25
N ALA A 434 -20.90 -18.61 22.68
CA ALA A 434 -20.29 -19.87 23.06
C ALA A 434 -20.82 -20.41 24.42
N LEU A 435 -20.58 -21.71 24.63
CA LEU A 435 -20.76 -22.56 25.84
C LEU A 435 -22.10 -23.33 25.93
N ASP A 436 -22.17 -24.63 26.21
CA ASP A 436 -21.18 -25.71 26.31
C ASP A 436 -21.93 -27.05 26.47
N ALA A 437 -21.17 -28.14 26.64
CA ALA A 437 -21.57 -29.50 27.01
C ALA A 437 -22.71 -29.66 28.05
N GLY A 438 -23.39 -30.80 27.97
CA GLY A 438 -24.72 -31.03 28.53
C GLY A 438 -24.87 -31.25 30.04
N HIS A 439 -25.98 -30.74 30.58
CA HIS A 439 -27.04 -31.47 31.32
C HIS A 439 -28.24 -30.52 31.53
N PRO A 440 -29.50 -31.01 31.63
CA PRO A 440 -30.70 -30.19 31.43
C PRO A 440 -31.35 -29.75 32.74
N LEU A 441 -31.73 -28.47 32.88
CA LEU A 441 -32.74 -28.05 33.86
C LEU A 441 -33.57 -26.85 33.36
N ALA A 442 -34.88 -27.07 33.37
CA ALA A 442 -36.01 -26.15 33.56
C ALA A 442 -36.11 -24.87 32.71
N LEU A 443 -37.04 -24.92 31.74
CA LEU A 443 -37.71 -23.78 31.13
C LEU A 443 -38.67 -23.13 32.13
N ASP A 444 -38.53 -21.82 32.36
CA ASP A 444 -39.65 -20.99 32.78
C ASP A 444 -39.67 -19.65 32.02
N ARG A 445 -40.91 -19.22 31.73
CA ARG A 445 -41.36 -18.20 30.78
C ARG A 445 -40.86 -16.79 31.13
N ILE A 446 -40.54 -15.99 30.10
CA ILE A 446 -40.57 -14.52 30.19
C ILE A 446 -41.43 -13.97 29.04
N GLU A 447 -42.47 -13.24 29.44
CA GLU A 447 -43.47 -12.57 28.61
C GLU A 447 -42.89 -11.37 27.85
N VAL A 448 -43.32 -11.20 26.60
CA VAL A 448 -43.07 -10.01 25.78
C VAL A 448 -44.20 -9.02 26.03
N ASN A 449 -43.87 -7.79 26.44
CA ASN A 449 -44.84 -6.71 26.51
C ASN A 449 -44.50 -5.63 25.48
N SER A 450 -45.50 -5.32 24.65
CA SER A 450 -45.47 -4.39 23.52
C SER A 450 -46.41 -3.23 23.81
N ASP A 451 -45.91 -2.00 23.79
CA ASP A 451 -46.65 -0.74 23.55
C ASP A 451 -45.68 0.44 23.77
N SER A 452 -45.70 1.60 23.11
CA SER A 452 -46.38 2.11 21.91
C SER A 452 -45.82 3.53 21.63
N ARG A 453 -45.75 3.95 20.34
CA ARG A 453 -46.05 5.30 19.75
C ARG A 453 -45.29 6.56 20.27
N VAL A 454 -44.92 7.62 19.53
CA VAL A 454 -45.13 8.22 18.19
C VAL A 454 -44.24 9.48 18.12
N SER A 455 -43.60 9.82 16.98
CA SER A 455 -43.85 11.08 16.25
C SER A 455 -43.13 11.15 14.89
N GLN A 456 -43.85 11.68 13.90
CA GLN A 456 -43.48 11.89 12.51
C GLN A 456 -43.14 13.37 12.22
N HIS A 457 -42.49 13.56 11.06
CA HIS A 457 -42.42 14.75 10.18
C HIS A 457 -41.25 15.74 10.35
N TYR A 458 -40.34 15.74 9.37
CA TYR A 458 -40.33 16.70 8.26
C TYR A 458 -39.83 15.99 6.99
N GLY A 459 -40.46 16.27 5.85
CA GLY A 459 -40.01 15.82 4.53
C GLY A 459 -39.58 16.99 3.67
N THR A 460 -38.66 16.75 2.73
CA THR A 460 -38.66 17.43 1.43
C THR A 460 -37.90 16.58 0.41
N ARG A 461 -38.58 16.26 -0.70
CA ARG A 461 -38.00 15.76 -1.95
C ARG A 461 -37.35 16.94 -2.69
N LEU A 462 -36.23 16.70 -3.38
CA LEU A 462 -35.95 17.41 -4.62
C LEU A 462 -35.13 16.52 -5.57
N CYS A 463 -35.62 16.38 -6.79
CA CYS A 463 -35.00 15.67 -7.89
C CYS A 463 -35.20 16.53 -9.15
N VAL A 464 -34.14 16.64 -9.97
CA VAL A 464 -34.03 17.00 -11.42
C VAL A 464 -34.42 18.43 -11.88
N PRO A 465 -34.09 18.90 -13.13
CA PRO A 465 -33.14 18.43 -14.19
C PRO A 465 -32.40 19.52 -15.05
N SER A 466 -31.43 19.04 -15.86
CA SER A 466 -31.09 19.39 -17.28
C SER A 466 -30.60 20.80 -17.72
N LEU A 467 -29.56 20.83 -18.58
CA LEU A 467 -29.57 21.49 -19.92
C LEU A 467 -28.32 21.17 -20.79
N SER A 468 -28.55 21.00 -22.10
CA SER A 468 -27.68 20.60 -23.22
C SER A 468 -27.02 21.80 -23.95
N PHE A 469 -25.95 21.68 -24.77
CA PHE A 469 -25.88 21.73 -26.28
C PHE A 469 -24.38 21.62 -26.76
N LEU A 470 -23.96 20.73 -27.68
CA LEU A 470 -23.67 20.80 -29.16
C LEU A 470 -22.69 21.90 -29.71
N SER A 471 -21.43 21.57 -30.13
CA SER A 471 -20.79 21.44 -31.50
C SER A 471 -20.49 22.74 -32.30
N ILE A 472 -19.31 23.02 -32.92
CA ILE A 472 -18.78 22.66 -34.29
C ILE A 472 -17.33 23.26 -34.45
N SER A 473 -16.27 22.50 -34.79
CA SER A 473 -15.48 22.31 -36.06
C SER A 473 -14.53 23.41 -36.61
N SER A 474 -13.30 22.94 -36.91
CA SER A 474 -12.33 23.26 -38.00
C SER A 474 -11.66 24.63 -38.11
N GLY A 475 -10.31 24.62 -38.15
CA GLY A 475 -9.52 25.64 -38.84
C GLY A 475 -8.07 25.79 -38.35
N ILE A 476 -7.20 24.93 -38.90
CA ILE A 476 -5.72 25.03 -38.97
C ILE A 476 -4.95 24.57 -37.72
#